data_AF-A0AAE3FZS1-F1
#
_entry.id   AF-A0AAE3FZS1-F1
#
_cell.length_a   1.000
_cell.length_b   1.000
_cell.length_c   1.000
_cell.angle_alpha   90.00
_cell.angle_beta   90.00
_cell.angle_gamma   90.00
#
_symmetry.space_group_name_H-M   'P 1'
#
loop_
_entity.id
_entity.type
_entity.pdbx_description
1 polymer ?
#
loop_
_entity_poly.entity_id
_entity_poly.type
_entity_poly.pdbx_seq_one_letter_code
_entity_poly.pdbx_strand_id
1 'polypeptide(L)'
;MSIESVFRTLYDRVNMEYGLLFLMLISASYMIWESFNFRIGQAATFPRLTAGFVVIGTILLLLRPILPEPIYSFVAKDARALDVSEDFEEQTREEEDIEPDEVTSLSTVDRPLPDAVFTTLAAIGYVIGGYVAGLFIMTPIFVAVYTSWFRVELWVRGVLVAISVAIAYAFLTVLNVSIDEGEFLFTGGLL
;
A
#
# COMPACT_ATOMS: atom_id res chain seq x y z
N MET A 1 40.57 22.36 3.81
CA MET A 1 39.32 22.17 3.05
C MET A 1 38.35 21.49 4.00
N SER A 2 37.28 22.18 4.43
CA SER A 2 36.35 21.65 5.44
C SER A 2 35.49 20.54 4.83
N ILE A 3 35.29 19.45 5.56
CA ILE A 3 34.43 18.32 5.16
C ILE A 3 33.03 18.81 4.75
N GLU A 4 32.52 19.86 5.39
CA GLU A 4 31.23 20.48 5.09
C GLU A 4 31.16 21.09 3.68
N SER A 5 32.27 21.64 3.19
CA SER A 5 32.34 22.22 1.84
C SER A 5 32.37 21.16 0.74
N VAL A 6 32.99 20.02 1.03
CA VAL A 6 32.98 18.85 0.14
C VAL A 6 31.60 18.21 0.12
N PHE A 7 30.94 18.11 1.28
CA PHE A 7 29.59 17.55 1.40
C PHE A 7 28.54 18.38 0.66
N ARG A 8 28.57 19.71 0.79
CA ARG A 8 27.69 20.62 0.02
C ARG A 8 27.94 20.53 -1.48
N THR A 9 29.21 20.52 -1.90
CA THR A 9 29.55 20.43 -3.34
C THR A 9 29.18 19.07 -3.94
N LEU A 10 29.25 17.99 -3.15
CA LEU A 10 28.81 16.66 -3.55
C LEU A 10 27.28 16.58 -3.61
N TYR A 11 26.58 17.17 -2.64
CA TYR A 11 25.12 17.28 -2.62
C TYR A 11 24.56 18.08 -3.80
N ASP A 12 25.19 19.21 -4.15
CA ASP A 12 24.79 20.03 -5.30
C ASP A 12 25.11 19.38 -6.67
N ARG A 13 25.99 18.35 -6.70
CA ARG A 13 26.34 17.61 -7.93
C ARG A 13 25.68 16.23 -8.04
N VAL A 14 25.30 15.63 -6.91
CA VAL A 14 24.59 14.36 -6.86
C VAL A 14 23.12 14.71 -6.90
N ASN A 15 22.49 14.55 -8.07
CA ASN A 15 21.05 14.60 -8.18
C ASN A 15 20.44 13.59 -7.20
N MET A 16 19.82 14.08 -6.12
CA MET A 16 19.27 13.23 -5.06
C MET A 16 18.27 12.19 -5.58
N GLU A 17 17.54 12.53 -6.64
CA GLU A 17 16.68 11.60 -7.39
C GLU A 17 17.42 10.32 -7.81
N TYR A 18 18.58 10.45 -8.47
CA TYR A 18 19.37 9.30 -8.89
C TYR A 18 19.98 8.55 -7.70
N GLY A 19 20.32 9.25 -6.62
CA GLY A 19 20.78 8.64 -5.37
C GLY A 19 19.71 7.76 -4.74
N LEU A 20 18.48 8.25 -4.64
CA LEU A 20 17.32 7.52 -4.13
C LEU A 20 16.99 6.32 -5.03
N LEU A 21 16.94 6.52 -6.35
CA LEU A 21 16.71 5.44 -7.30
C LEU A 21 17.79 4.35 -7.18
N PHE A 22 19.05 4.72 -7.05
CA PHE A 22 20.13 3.76 -6.88
C PHE A 22 20.01 2.98 -5.56
N LEU A 23 19.65 3.65 -4.47
CA LEU A 23 19.41 3.01 -3.17
C LEU A 23 18.20 2.05 -3.23
N MET A 24 17.10 2.46 -3.87
CA MET A 24 15.95 1.59 -4.10
C MET A 24 16.33 0.37 -4.94
N LEU A 25 17.13 0.55 -5.99
CA LEU A 25 17.60 -0.54 -6.84
C LEU A 25 18.44 -1.53 -6.05
N ILE A 26 19.39 -1.05 -5.24
CA ILE A 26 20.23 -1.92 -4.38
C ILE A 26 19.36 -2.65 -3.37
N SER A 27 18.50 -1.94 -2.64
CA SER A 27 17.64 -2.51 -1.59
C SER A 27 16.71 -3.59 -2.15
N ALA A 28 16.02 -3.30 -3.26
CA ALA A 28 15.13 -4.25 -3.90
C ALA A 28 15.89 -5.45 -4.49
N SER A 29 17.05 -5.22 -5.11
CA SER A 29 17.89 -6.32 -5.61
C SER A 29 18.40 -7.21 -4.48
N TYR A 30 18.81 -6.62 -3.35
CA TYR A 30 19.20 -7.34 -2.14
C TYR A 30 18.02 -8.16 -1.59
N MET A 31 16.81 -7.59 -1.55
CA MET A 31 15.61 -8.29 -1.10
C MET A 31 15.28 -9.49 -1.99
N ILE A 32 15.42 -9.38 -3.32
CA ILE A 32 15.27 -10.51 -4.24
C ILE A 32 16.35 -11.56 -3.97
N TRP A 33 17.60 -11.14 -3.85
CA TRP A 33 18.71 -12.06 -3.60
C TRP A 33 18.51 -12.85 -2.30
N GLU A 34 18.19 -12.16 -1.21
CA GLU A 34 17.99 -12.78 0.09
C GLU A 34 16.73 -13.67 0.14
N SER A 35 15.70 -13.34 -0.64
CA SER A 35 14.51 -14.20 -0.75
C SER A 35 14.82 -15.61 -1.25
N PHE A 36 15.94 -15.85 -1.93
CA PHE A 36 16.36 -17.20 -2.34
C PHE A 36 16.93 -18.04 -1.19
N ASN A 37 17.33 -17.41 -0.08
CA ASN A 37 17.83 -18.07 1.12
C ASN A 37 16.72 -18.44 2.12
N PHE A 38 15.47 -18.05 1.86
CA PHE A 38 14.36 -18.30 2.77
C PHE A 38 14.04 -19.80 2.88
N ARG A 39 13.96 -20.29 4.12
CA ARG A 39 13.62 -21.70 4.41
C ARG A 39 12.17 -22.06 4.07
N ILE A 40 11.27 -21.07 4.10
CA ILE A 40 9.84 -21.23 3.81
C ILE A 40 9.59 -20.66 2.42
N GLY A 41 9.26 -21.52 1.46
CA GLY A 41 9.06 -21.11 0.06
C GLY A 41 7.95 -20.08 -0.12
N GLN A 42 6.85 -20.20 0.63
CA GLN A 42 5.72 -19.25 0.59
C GLN A 42 6.14 -17.83 1.03
N ALA A 43 7.01 -17.71 2.05
CA ALA A 43 7.48 -16.43 2.54
C ALA A 43 8.40 -15.70 1.55
N ALA A 44 8.98 -16.41 0.58
CA ALA A 44 9.87 -15.84 -0.42
C ALA A 44 9.14 -15.18 -1.58
N THR A 45 7.91 -15.59 -1.88
CA THR A 45 7.18 -15.14 -3.07
C THR A 45 6.79 -13.67 -3.00
N PHE A 46 6.36 -13.20 -1.83
CA PHE A 46 5.95 -11.80 -1.63
C PHE A 46 7.12 -10.81 -1.80
N PRO A 47 8.29 -11.01 -1.14
CA PRO A 47 9.47 -10.19 -1.39
C PRO A 47 9.91 -10.19 -2.86
N ARG A 48 9.89 -11.35 -3.54
CA ARG A 48 10.30 -11.43 -4.95
C ARG A 48 9.42 -10.59 -5.87
N LEU A 49 8.10 -10.65 -5.68
CA LEU A 49 7.16 -9.90 -6.51
C LEU A 49 7.25 -8.40 -6.26
N THR A 50 7.20 -8.00 -4.99
CA THR A 50 7.26 -6.58 -4.61
C THR A 50 8.58 -5.94 -5.00
N ALA A 51 9.72 -6.55 -4.67
CA ALA A 51 11.01 -6.05 -5.13
C ALA A 51 11.16 -6.15 -6.66
N GLY A 52 10.55 -7.14 -7.31
CA GLY A 52 10.51 -7.22 -8.77
C GLY A 52 9.87 -5.99 -9.40
N PHE A 53 8.70 -5.58 -8.89
CA PHE A 53 8.05 -4.32 -9.32
C PHE A 53 8.92 -3.10 -9.04
N VAL A 54 9.55 -3.02 -7.86
CA VAL A 54 10.44 -1.91 -7.51
C VAL A 54 11.66 -1.86 -8.44
N VAL A 55 12.30 -2.99 -8.74
CA VAL A 55 13.44 -3.05 -9.67
C VAL A 55 13.02 -2.59 -11.06
N ILE A 56 11.89 -3.10 -11.59
CA ILE A 56 11.38 -2.71 -12.90
C ILE A 56 11.05 -1.21 -12.94
N GLY A 57 10.30 -0.72 -11.94
CA GLY A 57 9.93 0.70 -11.85
C GLY A 57 11.14 1.62 -11.73
N THR A 58 12.13 1.23 -10.92
CA THR A 58 13.37 1.97 -10.74
C THR A 58 14.20 2.01 -12.02
N ILE A 59 14.28 0.91 -12.76
CA ILE A 59 14.95 0.85 -14.07
C ILE A 59 14.22 1.74 -15.08
N LEU A 60 12.89 1.70 -15.13
CA LEU A 60 12.10 2.58 -16.01
C LEU A 60 12.33 4.06 -15.69
N LEU A 61 12.42 4.43 -14.41
CA LEU A 61 12.73 5.80 -13.98
C LEU A 61 14.16 6.20 -14.37
N LEU A 62 15.15 5.32 -14.18
CA LEU A 62 16.54 5.57 -14.62
C LEU A 62 16.66 5.73 -16.14
N LEU A 63 15.89 4.94 -16.90
CA LEU A 63 15.86 4.97 -18.37
C LEU A 63 14.87 5.99 -18.94
N ARG A 64 14.18 6.76 -18.09
CA ARG A 64 13.21 7.80 -18.49
C ARG A 64 13.64 8.65 -19.69
N PRO A 65 14.89 9.16 -19.81
CA PRO A 65 15.27 9.98 -20.96
C PRO A 65 15.31 9.24 -22.32
N ILE A 66 15.26 7.90 -22.31
CA ILE A 66 15.37 7.04 -23.50
C ILE A 66 14.02 6.40 -23.86
N LEU A 67 12.98 6.59 -23.03
CA LEU A 67 11.67 5.93 -23.22
C LEU A 67 10.82 6.59 -24.32
N PRO A 68 10.09 5.79 -25.13
CA PRO A 68 9.10 6.30 -26.08
C PRO A 68 7.88 6.93 -25.37
N GLU A 69 7.20 7.86 -26.04
CA GLU A 69 6.12 8.70 -25.48
C GLU A 69 5.07 7.96 -24.62
N PRO A 70 4.55 6.79 -25.01
CA PRO A 70 3.52 6.10 -24.21
C PRO A 70 4.02 5.73 -22.80
N ILE A 71 5.25 5.21 -22.71
CA ILE A 71 5.84 4.75 -21.44
C ILE A 71 6.33 5.94 -20.62
N TYR A 72 6.93 6.93 -21.29
CA TYR A 72 7.38 8.17 -20.65
C TYR A 72 6.21 8.87 -19.94
N SER A 73 5.04 8.99 -20.60
CA SER A 73 3.89 9.69 -20.05
C SER A 73 3.29 9.04 -18.80
N PHE A 74 3.37 7.71 -18.70
CA PHE A 74 2.91 6.95 -17.54
C PHE A 74 3.86 7.18 -16.36
N VAL A 75 5.15 6.95 -16.57
CA VAL A 75 6.19 7.05 -15.52
C VAL A 75 6.41 8.49 -15.04
N ALA A 76 6.30 9.48 -15.94
CA ALA A 76 6.56 10.89 -15.61
C ALA A 76 5.39 11.58 -14.88
N LYS A 77 4.15 11.08 -15.00
CA LYS A 77 2.98 11.60 -14.27
C LYS A 77 3.00 11.17 -12.81
N ASP A 78 3.34 9.91 -12.55
CA ASP A 78 3.34 9.35 -11.20
C ASP A 78 4.50 9.86 -10.34
N ALA A 79 5.66 10.16 -10.94
CA ALA A 79 6.78 10.76 -10.23
C ALA A 79 6.44 12.15 -9.63
N ARG A 80 5.53 12.91 -10.25
CA ARG A 80 5.03 14.16 -9.69
C ARG A 80 4.00 13.95 -8.58
N ALA A 81 3.27 12.83 -8.59
CA ALA A 81 2.37 12.46 -7.51
C ALA A 81 3.11 11.96 -6.26
N LEU A 82 4.41 11.66 -6.36
CA LEU A 82 5.30 11.35 -5.23
C LEU A 82 6.00 12.59 -4.67
N ASP A 83 5.89 13.75 -5.34
CA ASP A 83 6.40 15.06 -4.90
C ASP A 83 5.38 15.80 -4.00
N VAL A 84 4.43 15.05 -3.42
CA VAL A 84 3.39 15.53 -2.52
C VAL A 84 3.94 15.48 -1.09
N SER A 85 5.03 16.21 -0.82
CA SER A 85 5.61 16.30 0.52
C SER A 85 5.16 17.55 1.28
N GLU A 86 4.58 18.55 0.61
CA GLU A 86 4.11 19.76 1.31
C GLU A 86 2.59 19.70 1.61
N ASP A 87 1.74 19.34 0.63
CA ASP A 87 0.29 19.26 0.85
C ASP A 87 -0.13 18.08 1.77
N PHE A 88 0.59 16.96 1.76
CA PHE A 88 0.29 15.81 2.63
C PHE A 88 0.83 15.98 4.06
N GLU A 89 1.93 16.72 4.26
CA GLU A 89 2.44 17.06 5.59
C GLU A 89 1.53 18.08 6.30
N GLU A 90 0.97 19.04 5.57
CA GLU A 90 -0.04 19.95 6.12
C GLU A 90 -1.32 19.20 6.50
N GLN A 91 -1.81 18.28 5.66
CA GLN A 91 -2.97 17.44 5.99
C GLN A 91 -2.74 16.53 7.22
N THR A 92 -1.53 15.99 7.37
CA THR A 92 -1.17 15.13 8.51
C THR A 92 -0.94 15.94 9.79
N ARG A 93 -0.40 17.18 9.71
CA ARG A 93 -0.29 18.09 10.87
C ARG A 93 -1.63 18.67 11.29
N GLU A 94 -2.51 18.99 10.34
CA GLU A 94 -3.87 19.42 10.65
C GLU A 94 -4.68 18.33 11.35
N GLU A 95 -4.41 17.04 11.10
CA GLU A 95 -4.99 15.92 11.84
C GLU A 95 -4.42 15.73 13.26
N GLU A 96 -3.16 16.13 13.53
CA GLU A 96 -2.54 16.04 14.86
C GLU A 96 -2.91 17.20 15.80
N ASP A 97 -3.35 18.35 15.28
CA ASP A 97 -3.71 19.55 16.07
C ASP A 97 -5.22 19.67 16.35
N ILE A 98 -6.02 18.66 16.00
CA ILE A 98 -7.45 18.61 16.31
C ILE A 98 -7.63 18.31 17.80
N GLU A 99 -8.16 19.28 18.56
CA GLU A 99 -8.58 19.04 19.94
C GLU A 99 -9.53 17.82 19.99
N PRO A 100 -9.45 16.94 21.02
CA PRO A 100 -10.24 15.71 21.08
C PRO A 100 -11.77 15.92 21.04
N ASP A 101 -12.25 17.17 21.17
CA ASP A 101 -13.66 17.53 21.02
C ASP A 101 -14.08 17.80 19.55
N GLU A 102 -13.18 18.14 18.63
CA GLU A 102 -13.52 18.49 17.23
C GLU A 102 -13.69 17.27 16.30
N VAL A 103 -13.06 16.13 16.60
CA VAL A 103 -13.23 14.85 15.88
C VAL A 103 -14.67 14.31 15.90
N THR A 104 -15.51 14.81 16.81
CA THR A 104 -16.94 14.44 16.88
C THR A 104 -17.79 15.19 15.84
N SER A 105 -17.29 16.29 15.27
CA SER A 105 -18.09 17.22 14.44
C SER A 105 -17.91 17.11 12.91
N LEU A 106 -17.05 16.22 12.41
CA LEU A 106 -16.86 16.01 10.96
C LEU A 106 -17.82 14.95 10.37
N SER A 107 -19.10 14.99 10.76
CA SER A 107 -20.14 14.23 10.07
C SER A 107 -20.87 15.17 9.10
N THR A 108 -20.33 15.34 7.89
CA THR A 108 -20.90 16.20 6.83
C THR A 108 -22.20 15.63 6.25
N VAL A 109 -22.62 14.44 6.69
CA VAL A 109 -23.80 13.72 6.24
C VAL A 109 -24.53 13.20 7.46
N ASP A 110 -25.83 13.49 7.57
CA ASP A 110 -26.72 13.05 8.66
C ASP A 110 -26.65 11.52 8.86
N ARG A 111 -25.79 11.08 9.80
CA ARG A 111 -25.43 9.69 10.08
C ARG A 111 -25.42 9.47 11.60
N PRO A 112 -25.79 8.26 12.07
CA PRO A 112 -25.91 7.97 13.50
C PRO A 112 -24.55 7.85 14.23
N LEU A 113 -23.45 7.71 13.49
CA LEU A 113 -22.09 7.61 14.03
C LEU A 113 -21.17 8.53 13.22
N PRO A 114 -20.19 9.22 13.87
CA PRO A 114 -19.13 9.92 13.16
C PRO A 114 -18.34 8.98 12.24
N ASP A 115 -17.92 9.48 11.08
CA ASP A 115 -17.26 8.67 10.05
C ASP A 115 -15.94 8.05 10.57
N ALA A 116 -15.18 8.77 11.38
CA ALA A 116 -13.95 8.27 12.01
C ALA A 116 -14.22 7.08 12.96
N VAL A 117 -15.28 7.16 13.76
CA VAL A 117 -15.67 6.10 14.69
C VAL A 117 -16.08 4.85 13.94
N PHE A 118 -16.90 5.01 12.89
CA PHE A 118 -17.29 3.88 12.04
C PHE A 118 -16.08 3.22 11.38
N THR A 119 -15.19 4.00 10.76
CA THR A 119 -13.98 3.47 10.10
C THR A 119 -13.09 2.71 11.08
N THR A 120 -12.89 3.26 12.28
CA THR A 120 -12.11 2.59 13.35
C THR A 120 -12.74 1.26 13.75
N LEU A 121 -14.05 1.24 14.01
CA LEU A 121 -14.77 0.03 14.37
C LEU A 121 -14.78 -1.01 13.24
N ALA A 122 -14.96 -0.57 12.01
CA ALA A 122 -14.93 -1.43 10.84
C ALA A 122 -13.54 -2.04 10.62
N ALA A 123 -12.47 -1.28 10.84
CA ALA A 123 -11.09 -1.76 10.75
C ALA A 123 -10.80 -2.81 11.84
N ILE A 124 -11.18 -2.54 13.09
CA ILE A 124 -11.05 -3.50 14.20
C ILE A 124 -11.85 -4.77 13.89
N GLY A 125 -13.10 -4.62 13.43
CA GLY A 125 -13.95 -5.75 13.05
C GLY A 125 -13.39 -6.56 11.90
N TYR A 126 -12.74 -5.92 10.92
CA TYR A 126 -12.05 -6.59 9.83
C TYR A 126 -10.86 -7.42 10.31
N VAL A 127 -10.02 -6.88 11.20
CA VAL A 127 -8.88 -7.61 11.77
C VAL A 127 -9.37 -8.83 12.56
N ILE A 128 -10.35 -8.64 13.45
CA ILE A 128 -10.90 -9.73 14.27
C ILE A 128 -11.58 -10.77 13.38
N GLY A 129 -12.44 -10.33 12.46
CA GLY A 129 -13.14 -11.25 11.56
C GLY A 129 -12.16 -11.99 10.66
N GLY A 130 -11.12 -11.32 10.16
CA GLY A 130 -10.08 -11.92 9.33
C GLY A 130 -9.32 -13.01 10.06
N TYR A 131 -9.04 -12.81 11.35
CA TYR A 131 -8.46 -13.85 12.21
C TYR A 131 -9.42 -15.04 12.41
N VAL A 132 -10.71 -14.78 12.60
CA VAL A 132 -11.72 -15.82 12.89
C VAL A 132 -12.09 -16.65 11.66
N ALA A 133 -12.27 -16.01 10.50
CA ALA A 133 -12.90 -16.59 9.31
C ALA A 133 -12.02 -16.55 8.04
N GLY A 134 -10.79 -16.05 8.16
CA GLY A 134 -9.88 -15.85 7.04
C GLY A 134 -10.10 -14.50 6.35
N LEU A 135 -9.01 -13.93 5.84
CA LEU A 135 -9.03 -12.66 5.11
C LEU A 135 -9.74 -12.79 3.76
N PHE A 136 -9.75 -13.99 3.15
CA PHE A 136 -10.39 -14.21 1.84
C PHE A 136 -11.88 -13.86 1.86
N ILE A 137 -12.61 -14.27 2.89
CA ILE A 137 -14.06 -14.00 3.03
C ILE A 137 -14.29 -12.62 3.63
N MET A 138 -13.46 -12.19 4.57
CA MET A 138 -13.67 -10.94 5.28
C MET A 138 -13.38 -9.70 4.45
N THR A 139 -12.45 -9.77 3.51
CA THR A 139 -12.11 -8.66 2.60
C THR A 139 -13.31 -8.18 1.77
N PRO A 140 -14.02 -9.04 1.02
CA PRO A 140 -15.20 -8.61 0.25
C PRO A 140 -16.37 -8.19 1.14
N ILE A 141 -16.53 -8.79 2.32
CA ILE A 141 -17.56 -8.38 3.30
C ILE A 141 -17.26 -6.96 3.80
N PHE A 142 -16.02 -6.71 4.21
CA PHE A 142 -15.59 -5.39 4.67
C PHE A 142 -15.80 -4.35 3.57
N VAL A 143 -15.36 -4.61 2.34
CA VAL A 143 -15.55 -3.69 1.21
C VAL A 143 -17.05 -3.44 0.97
N ALA A 144 -17.89 -4.48 1.01
CA ALA A 144 -19.32 -4.33 0.83
C ALA A 144 -20.00 -3.50 1.93
N VAL A 145 -19.62 -3.70 3.19
CA VAL A 145 -20.15 -2.96 4.35
C VAL A 145 -19.67 -1.51 4.33
N TYR A 146 -18.38 -1.31 4.12
CA TYR A 146 -17.74 0.00 4.08
C TYR A 146 -18.33 0.86 2.96
N THR A 147 -18.37 0.35 1.72
CA THR A 147 -18.96 1.09 0.59
C THR A 147 -20.45 1.36 0.76
N SER A 148 -21.19 0.50 1.48
CA SER A 148 -22.60 0.75 1.82
C SER A 148 -22.75 1.91 2.80
N TRP A 149 -21.89 1.98 3.82
CA TRP A 149 -21.90 3.06 4.80
C TRP A 149 -21.68 4.43 4.14
N PHE A 150 -20.70 4.49 3.23
CA PHE A 150 -20.40 5.70 2.46
C PHE A 150 -21.36 5.97 1.30
N ARG A 151 -22.43 5.17 1.14
CA ARG A 151 -23.46 5.30 0.09
C ARG A 151 -22.87 5.37 -1.32
N VAL A 152 -21.82 4.60 -1.58
CA VAL A 152 -21.23 4.46 -2.91
C VAL A 152 -22.26 3.87 -3.87
N GLU A 153 -22.27 4.33 -5.12
CA GLU A 153 -23.17 3.83 -6.16
C GLU A 153 -23.06 2.30 -6.30
N LEU A 154 -24.20 1.63 -6.44
CA LEU A 154 -24.29 0.16 -6.43
C LEU A 154 -23.40 -0.50 -7.48
N TRP A 155 -23.23 0.11 -8.64
CA TRP A 155 -22.33 -0.37 -9.68
C TRP A 155 -20.87 -0.34 -9.22
N VAL A 156 -20.42 0.80 -8.69
CA VAL A 156 -19.06 1.00 -8.19
C VAL A 156 -18.78 0.07 -7.00
N ARG A 157 -19.74 -0.08 -6.08
CA ARG A 157 -19.68 -1.04 -4.98
C ARG A 157 -19.51 -2.48 -5.49
N GLY A 158 -20.28 -2.89 -6.49
CA GLY A 158 -20.19 -4.23 -7.09
C GLY A 158 -18.81 -4.49 -7.69
N VAL A 159 -18.26 -3.51 -8.43
CA VAL A 159 -16.91 -3.57 -9.00
C VAL A 159 -15.85 -3.65 -7.91
N LEU A 160 -15.92 -2.83 -6.87
CA LEU A 160 -14.98 -2.84 -5.74
C LEU A 160 -14.98 -4.19 -5.02
N VAL A 161 -16.15 -4.77 -4.77
CA VAL A 161 -16.27 -6.10 -4.17
C VAL A 161 -15.64 -7.16 -5.09
N ALA A 162 -15.93 -7.13 -6.39
CA ALA A 162 -15.35 -8.07 -7.35
C ALA A 162 -13.81 -7.96 -7.42
N ILE A 163 -13.28 -6.73 -7.44
CA ILE A 163 -11.84 -6.47 -7.38
C ILE A 163 -11.25 -7.02 -6.07
N SER A 164 -11.92 -6.82 -4.94
CA SER A 164 -11.44 -7.31 -3.64
C SER A 164 -11.33 -8.85 -3.60
N VAL A 165 -12.29 -9.56 -4.21
CA VAL A 165 -12.23 -11.02 -4.37
C VAL A 165 -11.08 -11.41 -5.31
N ALA A 166 -10.92 -10.71 -6.42
CA ALA A 166 -9.83 -10.97 -7.37
C ALA A 166 -8.44 -10.80 -6.72
N ILE A 167 -8.27 -9.76 -5.89
CA ILE A 167 -7.05 -9.54 -5.11
C ILE A 167 -6.87 -10.68 -4.12
N ALA A 168 -7.87 -11.02 -3.30
CA ALA A 168 -7.76 -12.12 -2.34
C ALA A 168 -7.42 -13.45 -3.04
N TYR A 169 -8.03 -13.74 -4.19
CA TYR A 169 -7.70 -14.91 -5.00
C TYR A 169 -6.26 -14.88 -5.55
N ALA A 170 -5.75 -13.71 -5.92
CA ALA A 170 -4.35 -13.56 -6.31
C ALA A 170 -3.40 -13.87 -5.15
N PHE A 171 -3.74 -13.52 -3.90
CA PHE A 171 -2.94 -13.91 -2.74
C PHE A 171 -2.92 -15.44 -2.53
N LEU A 172 -4.05 -16.13 -2.71
CA LEU A 172 -4.10 -17.60 -2.64
C LEU A 172 -3.24 -18.25 -3.73
N THR A 173 -3.35 -17.77 -4.97
CA THR A 173 -2.75 -18.45 -6.14
C THR A 173 -1.32 -18.04 -6.43
N VAL A 174 -1.03 -16.74 -6.35
CA VAL A 174 0.28 -16.17 -6.72
C VAL A 174 1.22 -16.22 -5.53
N LEU A 175 0.74 -15.91 -4.32
CA LEU A 175 1.58 -15.89 -3.12
C LEU A 175 1.55 -17.22 -2.35
N ASN A 176 0.59 -18.11 -2.67
CA ASN A 176 0.40 -19.39 -1.98
C ASN A 176 0.32 -19.20 -0.45
N VAL A 177 -0.33 -18.12 -0.03
CA VAL A 177 -0.58 -17.80 1.38
C VAL A 177 -1.98 -18.29 1.69
N SER A 178 -2.12 -19.13 2.73
CA SER A 178 -3.42 -19.60 3.24
C SER A 178 -4.17 -18.46 3.94
N ILE A 179 -4.78 -17.58 3.16
CA ILE A 179 -5.62 -16.47 3.67
C ILE A 179 -7.12 -16.84 3.72
N ASP A 180 -7.46 -18.03 3.24
CA ASP A 180 -8.78 -18.66 3.26
C ASP A 180 -9.08 -19.38 4.57
N GLU A 181 -8.04 -19.59 5.39
CA GLU A 181 -8.16 -20.24 6.69
C GLU A 181 -8.33 -19.19 7.80
N GLY A 182 -9.29 -19.44 8.70
CA GLY A 182 -9.45 -18.72 9.96
C GLY A 182 -9.18 -19.65 11.14
N GLU A 183 -8.83 -19.08 12.29
CA GLU A 183 -8.54 -19.85 13.51
C GLU A 183 -9.75 -20.67 13.98
N PHE A 184 -10.97 -20.19 13.71
CA PHE A 184 -12.21 -20.80 14.21
C PHE A 184 -13.14 -21.29 13.09
N LEU A 185 -13.15 -20.64 11.93
CA LEU A 185 -13.92 -21.04 10.76
C LEU A 185 -12.95 -21.31 9.61
N PHE A 186 -13.10 -22.45 8.95
CA PHE A 186 -12.20 -22.92 7.88
C PHE A 186 -10.77 -23.20 8.35
N THR A 187 -10.59 -23.87 9.49
CA THR A 187 -9.28 -24.38 9.92
C THR A 187 -8.75 -25.38 8.89
N GLY A 188 -7.85 -24.94 8.00
CA GLY A 188 -6.97 -25.85 7.28
C GLY A 188 -6.03 -26.45 8.31
N GLY A 189 -6.16 -27.76 8.54
CA GLY A 189 -5.58 -28.42 9.70
C GLY A 189 -4.09 -28.10 9.91
N LEU A 190 -3.79 -27.41 11.00
CA LEU A 190 -2.51 -27.43 11.69
C LEU A 190 -2.75 -27.87 13.14
N LEU A 191 -3.02 -29.17 13.28
CA LEU A 191 -2.22 -30.02 14.15
C LEU A 191 -1.30 -30.86 13.28
#